data_AF-A0A843G0H8-F1
#
_entry.id   AF-A0A843G0H8-F1
#
_cell.length_a   1.000
_cell.length_b   1.000
_cell.length_c   1.000
_cell.angle_alpha   90.00
_cell.angle_beta   90.00
_cell.angle_gamma   90.00
#
_symmetry.space_group_name_H-M   'P 1'
#
loop_
_entity.id
_entity.type
_entity.pdbx_description
1 polymer ?
#
loop_
_entity_poly.entity_id
_entity_poly.type
_entity_poly.pdbx_seq_one_letter_code
_entity_poly.pdbx_strand_id
1 'polypeptide(L)'
;RVIERTGDQVVQIAENVRSMIFLSTEKKTSEIFQNLAAEAMEIFKAGVDSFCNRNVTQSQRIYERIGKYYRHCDESSKQLIESAGGQTAGIISIAYIIDNLKKIGEYTGVICESAINYGIMTQDPDPNADHAADAETDEDTNAAPRADPANRRD
;
A
#
# COMPACT_ATOMS: atom_id res chain seq x y z
N ARG A 1 11.43 4.81 4.69
CA ARG A 1 12.31 3.62 4.78
C ARG A 1 11.93 2.50 3.81
N VAL A 2 10.67 2.06 3.72
CA VAL A 2 10.29 0.94 2.81
C VAL A 2 10.46 1.30 1.32
N ILE A 3 10.12 2.53 0.94
CA ILE A 3 10.34 3.07 -0.42
C ILE A 3 11.84 3.11 -0.77
N GLU A 4 12.69 3.57 0.14
CA GLU A 4 14.16 3.58 -0.02
C GLU A 4 14.70 2.16 -0.26
N ARG A 5 14.28 1.19 0.55
CA ARG A 5 14.66 -0.22 0.36
C ARG A 5 14.22 -0.79 -0.98
N THR A 6 13.10 -0.31 -1.53
CA THR A 6 12.65 -0.65 -2.88
C THR A 6 13.61 -0.10 -3.93
N GLY A 7 14.05 1.15 -3.76
CA GLY A 7 15.12 1.75 -4.57
C GLY A 7 16.42 0.95 -4.51
N ASP A 8 16.82 0.49 -3.32
CA ASP A 8 18.00 -0.38 -3.18
C ASP A 8 17.87 -1.67 -4.00
N GLN A 9 16.67 -2.27 -4.08
CA GLN A 9 16.46 -3.46 -4.90
C GLN A 9 16.66 -3.17 -6.40
N VAL A 10 16.22 -2.00 -6.87
CA VAL A 10 16.42 -1.58 -8.27
C VAL A 10 17.91 -1.43 -8.59
N VAL A 11 18.69 -0.86 -7.66
CA VAL A 11 20.15 -0.79 -7.80
C VAL A 11 20.76 -2.20 -7.88
N GLN A 12 20.36 -3.12 -7.00
CA GLN A 12 20.86 -4.50 -7.01
C GLN A 12 20.47 -5.26 -8.30
N ILE A 13 19.28 -5.00 -8.86
CA ILE A 13 18.88 -5.54 -10.16
C ILE A 13 19.82 -5.02 -11.25
N ALA A 14 20.08 -3.71 -11.31
CA ALA A 14 20.96 -3.11 -12.31
C ALA A 14 22.39 -3.70 -12.25
N GLU A 15 22.93 -3.92 -11.06
CA GLU A 15 24.25 -4.56 -10.88
C GLU A 15 24.27 -6.01 -11.38
N ASN A 16 23.21 -6.78 -11.14
CA ASN A 16 23.12 -8.14 -11.65
C ASN A 16 22.92 -8.17 -13.17
N VAL A 17 22.13 -7.26 -13.74
CA VAL A 17 22.03 -7.10 -15.21
C VAL A 17 23.38 -6.79 -15.83
N ARG A 18 24.17 -5.89 -15.22
CA ARG A 18 25.52 -5.56 -15.67
C ARG A 18 26.45 -6.78 -15.70
N SER A 19 26.34 -7.68 -14.72
CA SER A 19 27.13 -8.93 -14.69
C SER A 19 26.79 -9.89 -15.84
N MET A 20 25.64 -9.73 -16.48
CA MET A 20 25.18 -10.58 -17.59
C MET A 20 25.41 -9.97 -18.98
N ILE A 21 25.96 -8.75 -19.09
CA ILE A 21 26.04 -8.03 -20.38
C ILE A 21 26.90 -8.75 -21.44
N PHE A 22 27.86 -9.57 -21.00
CA PHE A 22 28.72 -10.36 -21.88
C PHE A 22 28.18 -11.78 -22.12
N LEU A 23 27.04 -12.12 -21.51
CA LEU A 23 26.35 -13.38 -21.72
C LEU A 23 25.33 -13.20 -22.84
N SER A 24 25.33 -14.13 -23.79
CA SER A 24 24.28 -14.18 -24.81
C SER A 24 22.95 -14.45 -24.11
N THR A 25 22.15 -13.41 -23.95
CA THR A 25 20.82 -13.51 -23.34
C THR A 25 19.80 -13.72 -24.44
N GLU A 26 19.06 -14.82 -24.38
CA GLU A 26 17.97 -15.06 -25.33
C GLU A 26 16.87 -14.00 -25.17
N LYS A 27 16.24 -13.62 -26.29
CA LYS A 27 15.13 -12.64 -26.30
C LYS A 27 14.04 -12.98 -25.27
N LYS A 28 13.71 -14.27 -25.15
CA LYS A 28 12.72 -14.80 -24.20
C LYS A 28 13.09 -14.48 -22.75
N THR A 29 14.37 -14.58 -22.39
CA THR A 29 14.86 -14.23 -21.05
C THR A 29 14.65 -12.75 -20.74
N SER A 30 15.00 -11.87 -21.69
CA SER A 30 14.77 -10.44 -21.55
C SER A 30 13.29 -10.09 -21.44
N GLU A 31 12.42 -10.73 -22.21
CA GLU A 31 10.96 -10.55 -22.14
C GLU A 31 10.39 -10.95 -20.77
N ILE A 32 10.84 -12.08 -20.21
CA ILE A 32 10.43 -12.52 -18.86
C ILE A 32 10.81 -11.46 -17.82
N PHE A 33 12.05 -10.95 -17.84
CA PHE A 33 12.46 -9.91 -16.90
C PHE A 33 11.68 -8.61 -17.06
N GLN A 34 11.43 -8.17 -18.29
CA GLN A 34 10.64 -6.97 -18.55
C GLN A 34 9.22 -7.09 -18.01
N ASN A 35 8.59 -8.25 -18.19
CA ASN A 35 7.24 -8.52 -17.69
C ASN A 35 7.19 -8.52 -16.16
N LEU A 36 8.12 -9.22 -15.50
CA LEU A 36 8.19 -9.24 -14.04
C LEU A 36 8.48 -7.85 -13.46
N ALA A 37 9.41 -7.10 -14.07
CA ALA A 37 9.72 -5.74 -13.65
C ALA A 37 8.54 -4.79 -13.82
N ALA A 38 7.83 -4.88 -14.94
CA ALA A 38 6.63 -4.08 -15.18
C ALA A 38 5.54 -4.38 -14.13
N GLU A 39 5.28 -5.66 -13.85
CA GLU A 39 4.30 -6.07 -12.83
C GLU A 39 4.71 -5.60 -11.43
N ALA A 40 6.00 -5.74 -11.06
CA ALA A 40 6.53 -5.26 -9.79
C ALA A 40 6.33 -3.75 -9.61
N MET A 41 6.64 -2.97 -10.65
CA MET A 41 6.50 -1.52 -10.63
C MET A 41 5.05 -1.07 -10.60
N GLU A 42 4.15 -1.78 -11.29
CA GLU A 42 2.72 -1.50 -11.23
C GLU A 42 2.14 -1.74 -9.84
N ILE A 43 2.50 -2.88 -9.23
CA ILE A 43 2.09 -3.25 -7.86
C ILE A 43 2.63 -2.21 -6.87
N PHE A 44 3.91 -1.87 -6.96
CA PHE A 44 4.54 -0.89 -6.08
C PHE A 44 3.86 0.49 -6.18
N LYS A 45 3.65 0.98 -7.40
CA LYS A 45 2.95 2.25 -7.65
C LYS A 45 1.56 2.23 -7.05
N ALA A 46 0.78 1.17 -7.32
CA ALA A 46 -0.56 1.03 -6.77
C ALA A 46 -0.55 1.01 -5.23
N GLY A 47 0.43 0.37 -4.60
CA GLY A 47 0.59 0.32 -3.15
C GLY A 47 0.86 1.70 -2.55
N VAL A 48 1.78 2.46 -3.15
CA VAL A 48 2.08 3.84 -2.75
C VAL A 48 0.84 4.74 -2.92
N ASP A 49 0.17 4.66 -4.06
CA ASP A 49 -1.04 5.44 -4.32
C ASP A 49 -2.14 5.12 -3.29
N SER A 50 -2.34 3.83 -2.98
CA SER A 50 -3.31 3.38 -1.98
C SER A 50 -2.99 3.91 -0.58
N PHE A 51 -1.71 3.89 -0.19
CA PHE A 51 -1.24 4.44 1.09
C PHE A 51 -1.49 5.95 1.19
N CYS A 52 -1.08 6.72 0.18
CA CYS A 52 -1.26 8.17 0.16
C CYS A 52 -2.74 8.58 0.25
N ASN A 53 -3.62 7.81 -0.39
CA ASN A 53 -5.06 8.05 -0.40
C ASN A 53 -5.81 7.40 0.76
N ARG A 54 -5.12 6.72 1.69
CA ARG A 54 -5.72 5.96 2.82
C ARG A 54 -6.79 4.95 2.37
N ASN A 55 -6.62 4.37 1.19
CA ASN A 55 -7.63 3.49 0.60
C ASN A 55 -7.45 2.04 1.07
N VAL A 56 -8.05 1.70 2.20
CA VAL A 56 -7.94 0.36 2.82
C VAL A 56 -8.38 -0.76 1.86
N THR A 57 -9.49 -0.56 1.13
CA THR A 57 -10.00 -1.56 0.18
C THR A 57 -9.03 -1.80 -0.97
N GLN A 58 -8.42 -0.74 -1.51
CA GLN A 58 -7.42 -0.86 -2.55
C GLN A 58 -6.16 -1.55 -2.03
N SER A 59 -5.70 -1.21 -0.82
CA SER A 59 -4.54 -1.85 -0.19
C SER A 59 -4.74 -3.36 -0.02
N GLN A 60 -5.94 -3.79 0.41
CA GLN A 60 -6.27 -5.21 0.52
C GLN A 60 -6.20 -5.94 -0.84
N ARG A 61 -6.77 -5.35 -1.90
CA ARG A 61 -6.71 -5.92 -3.24
C ARG A 61 -5.27 -6.01 -3.76
N ILE A 62 -4.42 -5.03 -3.46
CA ILE A 62 -3.01 -5.05 -3.84
C ILE A 62 -2.28 -6.15 -3.08
N TYR A 63 -2.56 -6.32 -1.79
CA TYR A 63 -1.98 -7.40 -0.98
C TYR A 63 -2.27 -8.79 -1.58
N GLU A 64 -3.50 -9.02 -2.06
CA GLU A 64 -3.85 -10.25 -2.78
C GLU A 64 -3.12 -10.40 -4.13
N ARG A 65 -2.93 -9.28 -4.87
CA ARG A 65 -2.17 -9.26 -6.13
C ARG A 65 -0.70 -9.62 -5.92
N ILE A 66 -0.08 -9.20 -4.80
CA ILE A 66 1.30 -9.55 -4.46
C ILE A 66 1.46 -11.09 -4.38
N GLY A 67 0.47 -11.79 -3.82
CA GLY A 67 0.48 -13.25 -3.79
C GLY A 67 0.45 -13.91 -5.19
N LYS A 68 -0.22 -13.30 -6.17
CA LYS A 68 -0.19 -13.75 -7.57
C LYS A 68 1.17 -13.48 -8.20
N TYR A 69 1.72 -12.30 -7.97
CA TYR A 69 3.03 -11.90 -8.47
C TYR A 69 4.14 -12.83 -7.98
N TYR A 70 4.13 -13.28 -6.73
CA TYR A 70 5.11 -14.26 -6.24
C TYR A 70 5.08 -15.58 -7.01
N ARG A 71 3.88 -16.05 -7.39
CA ARG A 71 3.76 -17.25 -8.22
C ARG A 71 4.32 -17.04 -9.62
N HIS A 72 4.07 -15.87 -10.23
CA HIS A 72 4.68 -15.52 -11.51
C HIS A 72 6.21 -15.47 -11.42
N CYS A 73 6.77 -14.93 -10.33
CA CYS A 73 8.22 -14.95 -10.10
C CYS A 73 8.75 -16.39 -9.98
N ASP A 74 8.05 -17.26 -9.25
CA ASP A 74 8.45 -18.68 -9.10
C ASP A 74 8.39 -19.44 -10.42
N GLU A 75 7.32 -19.28 -11.20
CA GLU A 75 7.18 -19.90 -12.51
C GLU A 75 8.22 -19.39 -13.50
N SER A 76 8.46 -18.08 -13.53
CA SER A 76 9.47 -17.47 -14.38
C SER A 76 10.88 -17.94 -14.01
N SER A 77 11.18 -18.07 -12.71
CA SER A 77 12.45 -18.60 -12.22
C SER A 77 12.70 -20.02 -12.73
N LYS A 78 11.69 -20.90 -12.60
CA LYS A 78 11.76 -22.27 -13.13
C LYS A 78 12.00 -22.28 -14.64
N GLN A 79 11.23 -21.49 -15.40
CA GLN A 79 11.37 -21.41 -16.85
C GLN A 79 12.77 -20.94 -17.28
N LEU A 80 13.34 -19.96 -16.59
CA LEU A 80 14.67 -19.43 -16.91
C LEU A 80 15.79 -20.43 -16.58
N ILE A 81 15.67 -21.16 -15.47
CA ILE A 81 16.62 -22.23 -15.11
C ILE A 81 16.55 -23.39 -16.11
N GLU A 82 15.35 -23.81 -16.48
CA GLU A 82 15.15 -24.88 -17.48
C GLU A 82 15.69 -24.47 -18.86
N SER A 83 15.46 -23.23 -19.27
CA SER A 83 15.94 -22.70 -20.56
C SER A 83 17.46 -22.56 -20.61
N ALA A 84 18.13 -22.40 -19.46
CA ALA A 84 19.60 -22.33 -19.41
C ALA A 84 20.29 -23.66 -19.76
N GLY A 85 19.58 -24.79 -19.82
CA GLY A 85 20.11 -26.06 -20.36
C GLY A 85 21.38 -26.58 -19.68
N GLY A 86 21.60 -26.23 -18.41
CA GLY A 86 22.81 -26.58 -17.65
C GLY A 86 23.97 -25.58 -17.76
N GLN A 87 23.81 -24.45 -18.45
CA GLN A 87 24.78 -23.36 -18.43
C GLN A 87 24.73 -22.62 -17.10
N THR A 88 25.77 -22.76 -16.27
CA THR A 88 25.85 -22.12 -14.95
C THR A 88 26.07 -20.60 -15.03
N ALA A 89 26.66 -20.11 -16.13
CA ALA A 89 26.97 -18.70 -16.30
C ALA A 89 25.67 -17.87 -16.36
N GLY A 90 25.53 -16.92 -15.44
CA GLY A 90 24.35 -16.04 -15.37
C GLY A 90 23.18 -16.56 -14.54
N ILE A 91 23.09 -17.86 -14.22
CA ILE A 91 21.99 -18.41 -13.39
C ILE A 91 21.91 -17.71 -12.02
N ILE A 92 23.06 -17.47 -11.39
CA ILE A 92 23.12 -16.78 -10.10
C ILE A 92 22.56 -15.36 -10.22
N SER A 93 22.97 -14.61 -11.25
CA SER A 93 22.49 -13.26 -11.51
C SER A 93 20.98 -13.24 -11.83
N ILE A 94 20.48 -14.22 -12.59
CA ILE A 94 19.06 -14.42 -12.84
C ILE A 94 18.29 -14.61 -11.53
N ALA A 95 18.76 -15.52 -10.68
CA ALA A 95 18.13 -15.80 -9.39
C ALA A 95 18.08 -14.55 -8.51
N TYR A 96 19.17 -13.78 -8.44
CA TYR A 96 19.21 -12.52 -7.69
C TYR A 96 18.27 -11.46 -8.26
N ILE A 97 18.16 -11.33 -9.58
CA ILE A 97 17.22 -10.37 -10.19
C ILE A 97 15.79 -10.71 -9.77
N ILE A 98 15.39 -11.99 -9.87
CA ILE A 98 14.03 -12.42 -9.49
C ILE A 98 13.80 -12.23 -7.98
N ASP A 99 14.78 -12.53 -7.14
CA ASP A 99 14.67 -12.35 -5.69
C ASP A 99 14.52 -10.86 -5.31
N ASN A 100 15.29 -9.98 -5.94
CA ASN A 100 15.17 -8.53 -5.74
C ASN A 100 13.82 -8.00 -6.26
N LEU A 101 13.31 -8.54 -7.38
CA LEU A 101 11.97 -8.25 -7.88
C LEU A 101 10.88 -8.72 -6.90
N LYS A 102 11.03 -9.88 -6.25
CA LYS A 102 10.10 -10.33 -5.19
C LYS A 102 10.10 -9.38 -3.99
N LYS A 103 11.27 -8.93 -3.54
CA LYS A 103 11.41 -7.98 -2.43
C LYS A 103 10.68 -6.66 -2.68
N ILE A 104 10.61 -6.18 -3.92
CA ILE A 104 9.76 -5.03 -4.28
C ILE A 104 8.29 -5.31 -3.94
N GLY A 105 7.80 -6.52 -4.25
CA GLY A 105 6.47 -6.98 -3.83
C GLY A 105 6.32 -7.06 -2.31
N GLU A 106 7.31 -7.60 -1.59
CA GLU A 106 7.29 -7.69 -0.12
C GLU A 106 7.18 -6.31 0.53
N TYR A 107 8.00 -5.37 0.06
CA TYR A 107 7.98 -3.99 0.54
C TYR A 107 6.67 -3.29 0.18
N THR A 108 6.07 -3.60 -0.95
CA THR A 108 4.72 -3.13 -1.27
C THR A 108 3.68 -3.68 -0.31
N GLY A 109 3.83 -4.95 0.12
CA GLY A 109 2.98 -5.57 1.14
C GLY A 109 3.02 -4.79 2.46
N VAL A 110 4.23 -4.44 2.92
CA VAL A 110 4.41 -3.62 4.13
C VAL A 110 3.76 -2.23 3.98
N ILE A 111 3.81 -1.61 2.80
CA ILE A 111 3.12 -0.35 2.53
C ILE A 111 1.60 -0.52 2.65
N CYS A 112 1.05 -1.59 2.06
CA CYS A 112 -0.37 -1.89 2.09
C CYS A 112 -0.86 -2.17 3.52
N GLU A 113 -0.12 -2.97 4.29
CA GLU A 113 -0.41 -3.22 5.71
C GLU A 113 -0.38 -1.94 6.53
N SER A 114 0.61 -1.07 6.29
CA SER A 114 0.69 0.23 6.96
C SER A 114 -0.53 1.11 6.64
N ALA A 115 -0.99 1.11 5.39
CA ALA A 115 -2.18 1.84 4.97
C ALA A 115 -3.46 1.31 5.64
N ILE A 116 -3.60 -0.01 5.73
CA ILE A 116 -4.74 -0.68 6.38
C ILE A 116 -4.76 -0.33 7.86
N ASN A 117 -3.64 -0.48 8.56
CA ASN A 117 -3.54 -0.20 9.99
C ASN A 117 -3.86 1.27 10.31
N TYR A 118 -3.29 2.20 9.55
CA TYR A 118 -3.53 3.62 9.77
C TYR A 118 -4.97 4.04 9.39
N GLY A 119 -5.55 3.43 8.36
CA GLY A 119 -6.94 3.65 7.98
C GLY A 119 -7.92 3.19 9.06
N ILE A 120 -7.70 2.02 9.65
CA ILE A 120 -8.54 1.48 10.74
C ILE A 120 -8.41 2.33 12.01
N MET A 121 -7.18 2.68 12.41
CA MET A 121 -6.93 3.51 13.61
C MET A 121 -7.56 4.91 13.54
N THR A 122 -7.87 5.42 12.34
CA THR A 122 -8.50 6.73 12.16
C THR A 122 -10.02 6.66 11.97
N GLN A 123 -10.58 5.45 11.90
CA GLN A 123 -12.02 5.19 11.83
C GLN A 123 -12.65 4.80 13.16
N ASP A 124 -11.86 4.47 14.19
CA ASP A 124 -12.37 4.33 15.56
C ASP A 124 -12.80 5.72 16.09
N PRO A 125 -14.10 5.95 16.34
CA PRO A 125 -14.53 7.18 16.99
C PRO A 125 -13.98 7.20 18.41
N ASP A 126 -13.50 8.37 18.85
CA ASP A 126 -13.18 8.58 20.26
C ASP A 126 -14.44 8.29 21.10
N PRO A 127 -14.42 7.28 22.00
CA PRO A 127 -15.60 6.92 22.79
C PRO A 127 -16.04 8.02 23.76
N ASN A 128 -15.26 9.11 23.90
CA ASN A 128 -15.60 10.26 24.74
C ASN A 128 -16.06 11.51 23.97
N ALA A 129 -16.18 11.47 22.64
CA ALA A 129 -16.55 12.65 21.85
C ALA A 129 -18.02 13.08 22.02
N ASP A 130 -18.91 12.20 22.49
CA ASP A 130 -20.35 12.46 22.61
C ASP A 130 -20.77 13.10 23.95
N HIS A 131 -19.86 13.33 24.89
CA HIS A 131 -20.22 13.87 26.21
C HIS A 131 -20.08 15.39 26.38
N ALA A 132 -19.76 16.14 25.32
CA ALA A 132 -19.57 17.59 25.40
C ALA A 132 -20.80 18.44 25.03
N ALA A 133 -21.96 17.84 24.73
CA ALA A 133 -23.13 18.57 24.22
C ALA A 133 -24.27 18.82 25.23
N ASP A 134 -24.25 18.22 26.43
CA ASP A 134 -25.41 18.22 27.36
C ASP A 134 -25.21 19.09 28.61
N ALA A 135 -24.59 20.27 28.49
CA ALA A 135 -24.53 21.23 29.58
C ALA A 135 -24.65 22.65 29.08
N GLU A 136 -25.88 23.09 28.77
CA GLU A 136 -26.38 24.46 28.99
C GLU A 136 -27.82 24.61 28.46
N THR A 137 -28.80 24.16 29.24
CA THR A 137 -30.15 24.76 29.22
C THR A 137 -30.76 24.62 30.61
N ASP A 138 -30.77 25.71 31.38
CA ASP A 138 -31.80 25.96 32.39
C ASP A 138 -31.67 27.40 32.91
N GLU A 139 -32.21 28.35 32.15
CA GLU A 139 -32.64 29.64 32.68
C GLU A 139 -33.99 30.02 32.05
N ASP A 140 -35.08 29.49 32.60
CA ASP A 140 -36.37 30.19 32.53
C ASP A 140 -37.31 29.74 33.67
N THR A 141 -37.35 30.51 34.76
CA THR A 141 -38.51 30.53 35.68
C THR A 141 -38.99 31.96 35.85
N ASN A 142 -39.77 32.41 34.88
CA ASN A 142 -40.61 33.59 35.00
C ASN A 142 -41.95 33.20 35.68
N ALA A 143 -42.20 33.75 36.87
CA ALA A 143 -43.51 33.68 37.52
C ALA A 143 -43.88 35.02 38.16
N ALA A 144 -44.73 35.80 37.48
CA ALA A 144 -45.92 36.43 38.07
C ALA A 144 -46.68 37.29 37.04
N PRO A 145 -48.00 37.07 36.84
CA PRO A 145 -48.87 38.07 36.23
C PRO A 145 -49.61 38.84 37.33
N ARG A 146 -49.62 40.17 37.27
CA ARG A 146 -50.66 40.98 37.94
C ARG A 146 -51.25 41.98 36.96
N ALA A 147 -52.56 41.85 36.84
CA ALA A 147 -53.45 42.55 35.95
C ALA A 147 -53.55 44.05 36.27
N ASP A 148 -53.65 44.84 35.22
CA ASP A 148 -54.14 46.22 35.21
C ASP A 148 -55.63 46.21 34.87
N PRO A 149 -56.51 46.81 35.70
CA PRO A 149 -57.79 47.29 35.23
C PRO A 149 -57.84 48.81 35.30
N ALA A 150 -57.87 49.43 34.13
CA ALA A 150 -58.39 50.78 33.96
C ALA A 150 -59.82 50.88 34.52
N ASN A 151 -60.08 51.89 35.36
CA ASN A 151 -61.11 52.94 35.14
C ASN A 151 -61.72 53.49 36.45
N ARG A 152 -61.80 54.83 36.51
CA ARG A 152 -62.87 55.67 37.11
C ARG A 152 -62.80 55.98 38.63
N ARG A 153 -62.49 57.24 38.99
CA ARG A 153 -63.46 58.35 39.17
C ARG A 153 -62.79 59.62 39.75
N ASP A 154 -63.27 60.73 39.20
CA ASP A 154 -63.51 62.09 39.76
C ASP A 154 -62.36 62.89 40.38
#